data_AF-A0A2A2QT47-F1
#
_entry.id   AF-A0A2A2QT47-F1
#
_cell.length_a   1.000
_cell.length_b   1.000
_cell.length_c   1.000
_cell.angle_alpha   90.00
_cell.angle_beta   90.00
_cell.angle_gamma   90.00
#
_symmetry.space_group_name_H-M   'P 1'
#
loop_
_entity.id
_entity.type
_entity.pdbx_description
1 polymer ?
#
loop_
_entity_poly.entity_id
_entity_poly.type
_entity_poly.pdbx_seq_one_letter_code
_entity_poly.pdbx_strand_id
1 'polypeptide(L)'
;MNFDSFVFPRQLRYWSLHCLLNAAPSLGIALGWLGLWKSPSAVAAMFTAIATFIVLYATLTSLRGPLTDPDHLLSRALKLGARIRGWISGISLLVLPTGIFMMFTPDYWCGLLSISLLNGAARFLGASRPFFQPEPDGATASFLPVYATTLLEGFILSFLLLMIAFFALVFLQMRDRRRAFAIGVSP
;
A
#
# COMPACT_ATOMS: atom_id res chain seq x y z
N MET A 1 7.12 17.72 17.39
CA MET A 1 6.45 16.40 17.41
C MET A 1 7.32 15.47 18.23
N ASN A 2 6.78 14.84 19.28
CA ASN A 2 7.54 13.91 20.12
C ASN A 2 7.34 12.48 19.61
N PHE A 3 8.44 11.80 19.31
CA PHE A 3 8.45 10.41 18.87
C PHE A 3 8.36 9.48 20.08
N ASP A 4 7.44 8.52 20.06
CA ASP A 4 7.31 7.56 21.15
C ASP A 4 8.06 6.25 20.83
N SER A 5 9.27 6.14 21.39
CA SER A 5 10.16 4.99 21.17
C SER A 5 9.60 3.67 21.69
N PHE A 6 8.66 3.70 22.65
CA PHE A 6 8.03 2.48 23.18
C PHE A 6 6.93 1.95 22.27
N VAL A 7 6.25 2.83 21.54
CA VAL A 7 5.16 2.46 20.61
C VAL A 7 5.70 2.00 19.26
N PHE A 8 6.88 2.51 18.87
CA PHE A 8 7.47 2.24 17.56
C PHE A 8 7.67 0.75 17.22
N PRO A 9 8.22 -0.13 18.09
CA PRO A 9 8.37 -1.55 17.76
C PRO A 9 7.04 -2.26 17.50
N ARG A 10 5.99 -1.87 18.24
CA ARG A 10 4.64 -2.42 18.05
C ARG A 10 4.05 -1.97 16.72
N GLN A 11 4.20 -0.70 16.36
CA GLN A 11 3.77 -0.17 15.07
C GLN A 11 4.57 -0.81 13.94
N LEU A 12 5.89 -0.93 14.09
CA LEU A 12 6.76 -1.57 13.11
C LEU A 12 6.31 -3.00 12.81
N ARG A 13 6.01 -3.82 13.83
CA ARG A 13 5.50 -5.18 13.64
C ARG A 13 4.15 -5.19 12.91
N TYR A 14 3.22 -4.32 13.31
CA TYR A 14 1.90 -4.23 12.68
C TYR A 14 1.99 -3.83 11.20
N TRP A 15 2.72 -2.75 10.91
CA TRP A 15 2.89 -2.23 9.55
C TRP A 15 3.76 -3.13 8.69
N SER A 16 4.73 -3.86 9.26
CA SER A 16 5.48 -4.88 8.53
C SER A 16 4.54 -5.95 7.97
N LEU A 17 3.69 -6.54 8.81
CA LEU A 17 2.74 -7.55 8.37
C LEU A 17 1.74 -6.99 7.36
N HIS A 18 1.23 -5.77 7.61
CA HIS A 18 0.26 -5.14 6.72
C HIS A 18 0.83 -4.81 5.35
N CYS A 19 2.01 -4.18 5.29
CA CYS A 19 2.67 -3.81 4.04
C CYS A 19 3.09 -5.05 3.25
N LEU A 20 3.61 -6.10 3.90
CA LEU A 20 3.95 -7.35 3.23
C LEU A 20 2.71 -8.02 2.63
N LEU A 21 1.62 -8.12 3.39
CA LEU A 21 0.37 -8.68 2.88
C LEU A 21 -0.21 -7.85 1.74
N ASN A 22 -0.12 -6.52 1.84
CA ASN A 22 -0.62 -5.63 0.80
C ASN A 22 0.23 -5.65 -0.47
N ALA A 23 1.55 -5.78 -0.35
CA ALA A 23 2.46 -5.84 -1.48
C ALA A 23 2.52 -7.23 -2.12
N ALA A 24 2.03 -8.28 -1.44
CA ALA A 24 2.12 -9.65 -1.94
C ALA A 24 1.46 -9.85 -3.32
N PRO A 25 0.26 -9.30 -3.62
CA PRO A 25 -0.32 -9.45 -4.94
C PRO A 25 0.51 -8.78 -6.04
N SER A 26 0.92 -7.52 -5.86
CA SER A 26 1.74 -6.84 -6.88
C SER A 26 3.14 -7.41 -7.02
N LEU A 27 3.74 -7.89 -5.93
CA LEU A 27 5.00 -8.62 -5.98
C LEU A 27 4.85 -9.95 -6.72
N GLY A 28 3.73 -10.66 -6.53
CA GLY A 28 3.40 -11.87 -7.30
C GLY A 28 3.26 -11.59 -8.80
N ILE A 29 2.62 -10.47 -9.16
CA ILE A 29 2.50 -10.00 -10.55
C ILE A 29 3.88 -9.65 -11.13
N ALA A 30 4.66 -8.86 -10.40
CA ALA A 30 5.96 -8.38 -10.84
C ALA A 30 6.98 -9.52 -11.00
N LEU A 31 6.98 -10.48 -10.07
CA LEU A 31 7.83 -11.66 -10.18
C LEU A 31 7.31 -12.60 -11.27
N GLY A 32 6.06 -13.04 -11.20
CA GLY A 32 5.52 -14.07 -12.10
C GLY A 32 5.35 -13.60 -13.54
N TRP A 33 4.69 -12.45 -13.73
CA TRP A 33 4.28 -11.99 -15.06
C TRP A 33 5.32 -11.10 -15.75
N LEU A 34 6.00 -10.21 -15.00
CA LEU A 34 7.05 -9.36 -15.55
C LEU A 34 8.44 -10.03 -15.52
N GLY A 35 8.56 -11.24 -14.98
CA GLY A 35 9.82 -11.99 -14.96
C GLY A 35 10.93 -11.36 -14.12
N LEU A 36 10.61 -10.39 -13.24
CA LEU A 36 11.61 -9.63 -12.48
C LEU A 36 12.38 -10.48 -11.46
N TRP A 37 11.91 -11.69 -11.16
CA TRP A 37 12.62 -12.65 -10.31
C TRP A 37 13.99 -13.03 -10.85
N LYS A 38 14.20 -12.91 -12.17
CA LYS A 38 15.47 -13.21 -12.84
C LYS A 38 16.56 -12.17 -12.55
N SER A 39 16.20 -10.98 -12.07
CA SER A 39 17.14 -9.92 -11.72
C SER A 39 17.19 -9.70 -10.21
N PRO A 40 18.30 -10.06 -9.54
CA PRO A 40 18.47 -9.82 -8.11
C PRO A 40 18.36 -8.33 -7.74
N SER A 41 18.78 -7.42 -8.63
CA SER A 41 18.64 -5.98 -8.42
C SER A 41 17.19 -5.52 -8.44
N ALA A 42 16.35 -6.10 -9.30
CA ALA A 42 14.92 -5.79 -9.32
C ALA A 42 14.22 -6.30 -8.05
N VAL A 43 14.55 -7.53 -7.63
CA VAL A 43 14.01 -8.11 -6.39
C VAL A 43 14.42 -7.26 -5.17
N ALA A 44 15.70 -6.89 -5.07
CA ALA A 44 16.19 -6.02 -4.01
C ALA A 44 15.50 -4.64 -4.03
N ALA A 45 15.28 -4.05 -5.21
CA ALA A 45 14.57 -2.79 -5.35
C ALA A 45 13.13 -2.86 -4.82
N MET A 46 12.39 -3.92 -5.14
CA MET A 46 11.02 -4.12 -4.64
C MET A 46 10.99 -4.25 -3.11
N PHE A 47 11.86 -5.08 -2.53
CA PHE A 47 11.94 -5.21 -1.07
C PHE A 47 12.39 -3.92 -0.38
N THR A 48 13.29 -3.17 -0.99
CA THR A 48 13.72 -1.86 -0.46
C THR A 48 12.56 -0.88 -0.45
N ALA A 49 11.75 -0.82 -1.52
CA ALA A 49 10.56 0.03 -1.56
C ALA A 49 9.52 -0.37 -0.50
N ILE A 50 9.28 -1.68 -0.31
CA ILE A 50 8.41 -2.19 0.76
C ILE A 50 8.94 -1.78 2.14
N ALA A 51 10.24 -1.94 2.38
CA ALA A 51 10.88 -1.54 3.63
C ALA A 51 10.73 -0.04 3.89
N THR A 52 10.87 0.80 2.86
CA THR A 52 10.63 2.25 2.95
C THR A 52 9.21 2.54 3.45
N PHE A 53 8.18 1.87 2.90
CA PHE A 53 6.80 2.05 3.37
C PHE A 53 6.57 1.53 4.80
N ILE A 54 7.17 0.40 5.17
CA ILE A 54 7.08 -0.13 6.53
C ILE A 54 7.62 0.90 7.53
N VAL A 55 8.82 1.43 7.28
CA VAL A 55 9.46 2.43 8.14
C VAL A 55 8.64 3.72 8.15
N LEU A 56 8.16 4.18 6.99
CA LEU A 56 7.34 5.38 6.89
C LEU A 56 6.07 5.26 7.72
N TYR A 57 5.29 4.19 7.56
CA TYR A 57 4.06 3.99 8.33
C TYR A 57 4.31 3.79 9.82
N ALA A 58 5.32 3.01 10.18
CA ALA A 58 5.72 2.83 11.57
C ALA A 58 6.09 4.17 12.20
N THR A 59 6.84 5.01 11.49
CA THR A 59 7.22 6.34 11.97
C THR A 59 6.00 7.25 12.12
N LEU A 60 5.19 7.40 11.07
CA LEU A 60 4.01 8.27 11.07
C LEU A 60 3.01 7.93 12.17
N THR A 61 2.80 6.64 12.44
CA THR A 61 1.84 6.17 13.46
C THR A 61 2.42 6.13 14.88
N SER A 62 3.73 6.34 15.02
CA SER A 62 4.44 6.47 16.31
C SER A 62 4.65 7.93 16.73
N LEU A 63 4.34 8.89 15.87
CA LEU A 63 4.30 10.31 16.23
C LEU A 63 3.12 10.56 17.15
N ARG A 64 3.37 11.07 18.36
CA ARG A 64 2.31 11.38 19.34
C ARG A 64 1.23 12.25 18.71
N GLY A 65 0.01 11.71 18.65
CA GLY A 65 -1.13 12.39 18.05
C GLY A 65 -2.33 11.46 17.83
N PRO A 66 -3.33 11.92 17.04
CA PRO A 66 -4.60 11.24 16.81
C PRO A 66 -4.50 9.85 16.17
N LEU A 67 -3.32 9.50 15.62
CA LEU A 67 -3.03 8.22 14.98
C LEU A 67 -2.48 7.18 15.98
N THR A 68 -1.86 7.63 17.07
CA THR A 68 -1.28 6.74 18.09
C THR A 68 -2.33 6.32 19.13
N ASP A 69 -3.26 7.22 19.44
CA ASP A 69 -4.34 6.96 20.39
C ASP A 69 -5.31 5.89 19.85
N PRO A 70 -5.47 4.74 20.53
CA PRO A 70 -6.37 3.67 20.08
C PRO A 70 -7.86 4.05 20.15
N ASP A 71 -8.26 4.98 21.01
CA ASP A 71 -9.66 5.37 21.20
C ASP A 71 -10.07 6.49 20.24
N HIS A 72 -9.10 7.19 19.65
CA HIS A 72 -9.36 8.23 18.67
C HIS A 72 -9.97 7.65 17.37
N LEU A 73 -11.04 8.29 16.89
CA LEU A 73 -11.80 7.82 15.71
C LEU A 73 -10.93 7.67 14.46
N LEU A 74 -9.94 8.56 14.27
CA LEU A 74 -9.01 8.51 13.15
C LEU A 74 -8.15 7.25 13.15
N SER A 75 -7.57 6.87 14.29
CA SER A 75 -6.79 5.63 14.46
C SER A 75 -7.63 4.39 14.20
N ARG A 76 -8.88 4.37 14.69
CA ARG A 76 -9.84 3.29 14.44
C ARG A 76 -10.19 3.17 12.96
N ALA A 77 -10.45 4.29 12.30
CA ALA A 77 -10.76 4.34 10.89
C ALA A 77 -9.59 3.90 10.01
N LEU A 78 -8.36 4.33 10.34
CA LEU A 78 -7.13 3.90 9.67
C LEU A 78 -6.91 2.39 9.80
N LYS A 79 -7.05 1.83 11.00
CA LYS A 79 -6.94 0.37 11.24
C LYS A 79 -8.03 -0.42 10.53
N LEU A 80 -9.25 0.11 10.46
CA LEU A 80 -10.34 -0.50 9.70
C LEU A 80 -10.05 -0.49 8.21
N GLY A 81 -9.56 0.63 7.67
CA GLY A 81 -9.13 0.74 6.27
C GLY A 81 -7.98 -0.22 5.94
N ALA A 82 -6.96 -0.29 6.80
CA ALA A 82 -5.88 -1.26 6.70
C ALA A 82 -6.40 -2.72 6.71
N ARG A 83 -7.37 -3.02 7.58
CA ARG A 83 -7.99 -4.36 7.62
C ARG A 83 -8.75 -4.69 6.33
N ILE A 84 -9.56 -3.76 5.83
CA ILE A 84 -10.30 -3.91 4.56
C ILE A 84 -9.30 -4.12 3.41
N ARG A 85 -8.25 -3.30 3.34
CA ARG A 85 -7.22 -3.43 2.31
C ARG A 85 -6.47 -4.75 2.39
N GLY A 86 -6.13 -5.20 3.59
CA GLY A 86 -5.50 -6.51 3.81
C GLY A 86 -6.39 -7.67 3.35
N TRP A 87 -7.71 -7.59 3.56
CA TRP A 87 -8.66 -8.58 3.01
C TRP A 87 -8.69 -8.56 1.48
N ILE A 88 -8.73 -7.36 0.88
CA ILE A 88 -8.69 -7.21 -0.57
C ILE A 88 -7.41 -7.84 -1.13
N SER A 89 -6.24 -7.58 -0.53
CA SER A 89 -4.97 -8.19 -0.93
C SER A 89 -4.94 -9.71 -0.69
N GLY A 90 -5.52 -10.20 0.39
CA GLY A 90 -5.64 -11.64 0.65
C GLY A 90 -6.47 -12.36 -0.41
N ILE A 91 -7.64 -11.81 -0.77
CA ILE A 91 -8.49 -12.35 -1.84
C ILE A 91 -7.76 -12.25 -3.19
N SER A 92 -7.11 -11.11 -3.45
CA SER A 92 -6.30 -10.89 -4.64
C SER A 92 -5.23 -11.97 -4.85
N LEU A 93 -4.57 -12.39 -3.77
CA LEU A 93 -3.56 -13.44 -3.81
C LEU A 93 -4.13 -14.81 -4.18
N LEU A 94 -5.34 -15.12 -3.74
CA LEU A 94 -6.03 -16.38 -4.10
C LEU A 94 -6.46 -16.39 -5.57
N VAL A 95 -6.73 -15.22 -6.12
CA VAL A 95 -7.24 -15.04 -7.48
C VAL A 95 -6.11 -15.01 -8.51
N LEU A 96 -4.92 -14.55 -8.11
CA LEU A 96 -3.73 -14.42 -8.97
C LEU A 96 -3.38 -15.65 -9.84
N PRO A 97 -3.37 -16.90 -9.33
CA PRO A 97 -3.01 -18.08 -10.11
C PRO A 97 -3.95 -18.38 -11.29
N THR A 98 -5.17 -17.83 -11.27
CA THR A 98 -6.21 -18.13 -12.27
C THR A 98 -6.08 -17.32 -13.57
N GLY A 99 -5.15 -16.36 -13.64
CA GLY A 99 -4.81 -15.59 -14.84
C GLY A 99 -5.88 -14.59 -15.29
N ILE A 100 -7.08 -15.06 -15.64
CA ILE A 100 -8.19 -14.23 -16.14
C ILE A 100 -8.64 -13.22 -15.09
N PHE A 101 -8.70 -13.64 -13.82
CA PHE A 101 -9.21 -12.80 -12.76
C PHE A 101 -8.17 -11.81 -12.20
N MET A 102 -6.93 -11.84 -12.70
CA MET A 102 -5.88 -10.89 -12.32
C MET A 102 -6.28 -9.43 -12.63
N MET A 103 -7.14 -9.21 -13.62
CA MET A 103 -7.68 -7.90 -13.98
C MET A 103 -8.62 -7.32 -12.90
N PHE A 104 -9.16 -8.14 -12.01
CA PHE A 104 -9.99 -7.68 -10.89
C PHE A 104 -9.16 -7.30 -9.66
N THR A 105 -7.84 -7.45 -9.74
CA THR A 105 -6.92 -7.08 -8.67
C THR A 105 -6.66 -5.58 -8.72
N PRO A 106 -6.98 -4.78 -7.68
CA PRO A 106 -6.69 -3.35 -7.70
C PRO A 106 -5.17 -3.09 -7.79
N ASP A 107 -4.37 -3.98 -7.22
CA ASP A 107 -2.91 -3.98 -7.28
C ASP A 107 -2.36 -4.02 -8.72
N TYR A 108 -3.02 -4.77 -9.61
CA TYR A 108 -2.65 -4.84 -11.04
C TYR A 108 -2.78 -3.46 -11.70
N TRP A 109 -3.91 -2.79 -11.49
CA TRP A 109 -4.15 -1.44 -12.04
C TRP A 109 -3.21 -0.40 -11.45
N CYS A 110 -2.89 -0.50 -10.16
CA CYS A 110 -1.94 0.40 -9.51
C CYS A 110 -0.53 0.24 -10.09
N GLY A 111 -0.10 -0.99 -10.36
CA GLY A 111 1.19 -1.26 -11.02
C GLY A 111 1.24 -0.75 -12.46
N LEU A 112 0.18 -0.93 -13.25
CA LEU A 112 0.11 -0.35 -14.61
C LEU A 112 0.12 1.18 -14.59
N LEU A 113 -0.62 1.77 -13.65
CA LEU A 113 -0.71 3.22 -13.51
C LEU A 113 0.62 3.82 -13.07
N SER A 114 1.35 3.19 -12.15
CA SER A 114 2.67 3.65 -11.71
C SER A 114 3.71 3.63 -12.84
N ILE A 115 3.76 2.54 -13.62
CA ILE A 115 4.62 2.43 -14.81
C ILE A 115 4.27 3.52 -15.82
N SER A 116 2.98 3.71 -16.09
CA SER A 116 2.49 4.70 -17.06
C SER A 116 2.84 6.13 -16.64
N LEU A 117 2.67 6.47 -15.36
CA LEU A 117 3.02 7.77 -14.81
C LEU A 117 4.52 8.05 -14.89
N LEU A 118 5.37 7.09 -14.50
CA LEU A 118 6.83 7.28 -14.55
C LEU A 118 7.34 7.40 -15.97
N ASN A 119 6.86 6.55 -16.88
CA ASN A 119 7.22 6.65 -18.29
C ASN A 119 6.70 7.94 -18.93
N GLY A 120 5.49 8.39 -18.55
CA GLY A 120 4.94 9.68 -18.96
C GLY A 120 5.79 10.86 -18.47
N ALA A 121 6.16 10.86 -17.19
CA ALA A 121 7.02 11.88 -16.60
C ALA A 121 8.42 11.91 -17.25
N ALA A 122 9.02 10.75 -17.52
CA ALA A 122 10.30 10.66 -18.20
C ALA A 122 10.24 11.23 -19.62
N ARG A 123 9.19 10.90 -20.38
CA ARG A 123 8.96 11.48 -21.72
C ARG A 123 8.77 12.99 -21.66
N PHE A 124 8.00 13.47 -20.69
CA PHE A 124 7.80 14.92 -20.48
C PHE A 124 9.11 15.66 -20.19
N LEU A 125 10.02 15.03 -19.44
CA LEU A 125 11.36 15.55 -19.14
C LEU A 125 12.37 15.38 -20.30
N GLY A 126 11.93 14.89 -21.47
CA GLY A 126 12.76 14.76 -22.67
C GLY A 126 13.53 13.44 -22.78
N ALA A 127 13.19 12.41 -21.98
CA ALA A 127 13.81 11.10 -22.12
C ALA A 127 13.38 10.43 -23.43
N SER A 128 14.37 9.99 -24.21
CA SER A 128 14.16 9.28 -25.49
C SER A 128 13.78 7.80 -25.32
N ARG A 129 13.93 7.24 -24.12
CA ARG A 129 13.56 5.86 -23.77
C ARG A 129 12.61 5.84 -22.57
N PRO A 130 11.73 4.85 -22.46
CA PRO A 130 10.93 4.64 -21.26
C PRO A 130 11.84 4.45 -20.04
N PHE A 131 11.41 5.00 -18.91
CA PHE A 131 12.14 4.93 -17.64
C PHE A 131 12.12 3.50 -17.07
N PHE A 132 10.96 2.84 -17.14
CA PHE A 132 10.82 1.43 -16.84
C PHE A 132 10.20 0.70 -18.03
N GLN A 133 10.92 -0.28 -18.56
CA GLN A 133 10.44 -1.16 -19.60
C GLN A 133 10.64 -2.60 -19.12
N PRO A 134 9.55 -3.34 -18.86
CA PRO A 134 9.68 -4.75 -18.52
C PRO A 134 10.15 -5.50 -19.77
N GLU A 135 11.42 -5.91 -19.79
CA GLU A 135 11.94 -6.79 -20.83
C GLU A 135 11.48 -8.24 -20.55
N PRO A 136 11.12 -9.02 -21.59
CA PRO A 136 10.65 -10.41 -21.43
C PRO A 136 11.63 -11.32 -20.66
N ASP A 137 12.91 -10.98 -20.68
CA ASP A 137 13.95 -11.75 -20.03
C ASP A 137 14.29 -11.28 -18.61
N GLY A 138 13.77 -10.13 -18.15
CA GLY A 138 13.90 -9.63 -16.77
C GLY A 138 15.33 -9.38 -16.25
N ALA A 139 16.36 -9.88 -16.95
CA ALA A 139 17.75 -9.99 -16.51
C ALA A 139 18.49 -8.63 -16.44
N THR A 140 17.97 -7.62 -17.12
CA THR A 140 18.55 -6.27 -17.26
C THR A 140 17.80 -5.21 -16.44
N ALA A 141 16.77 -5.60 -15.68
CA ALA A 141 15.98 -4.67 -14.89
C ALA A 141 16.84 -3.98 -13.83
N SER A 142 17.06 -2.69 -14.03
CA SER A 142 17.89 -1.85 -13.17
C SER A 142 17.16 -1.48 -11.87
N PHE A 143 17.93 -1.33 -10.79
CA PHE A 143 17.40 -1.10 -9.45
C PHE A 143 16.53 0.16 -9.37
N LEU A 144 17.01 1.29 -9.89
CA LEU A 144 16.37 2.59 -9.69
C LEU A 144 14.97 2.68 -10.34
N PRO A 145 14.76 2.28 -11.61
CA PRO A 145 13.43 2.27 -12.20
C PRO A 145 12.44 1.35 -11.50
N VAL A 146 12.88 0.15 -11.11
CA VAL A 146 12.04 -0.79 -10.34
C VAL A 146 11.67 -0.16 -9.00
N TYR A 147 12.64 0.36 -8.26
CA TYR A 147 12.44 0.99 -6.96
C TYR A 147 11.45 2.15 -7.03
N ALA A 148 11.64 3.07 -7.99
CA ALA A 148 10.77 4.22 -8.18
C ALA A 148 9.34 3.80 -8.58
N THR A 149 9.21 2.77 -9.41
CA THR A 149 7.91 2.23 -9.84
C THR A 149 7.16 1.59 -8.67
N THR A 150 7.85 0.74 -7.89
CA THR A 150 7.27 0.13 -6.69
C THR A 150 6.95 1.18 -5.62
N LEU A 151 7.77 2.23 -5.48
CA LEU A 151 7.47 3.35 -4.59
C LEU A 151 6.19 4.09 -4.99
N LEU A 152 6.07 4.44 -6.28
CA LEU A 152 4.90 5.16 -6.79
C LEU A 152 3.63 4.31 -6.69
N GLU A 153 3.74 3.02 -6.99
CA GLU A 153 2.65 2.06 -6.78
C GLU A 153 2.23 2.03 -5.31
N GLY A 154 3.18 1.87 -4.39
CA GLY A 154 2.91 1.89 -2.96
C GLY A 154 2.27 3.21 -2.50
N PHE A 155 2.62 4.33 -3.12
CA PHE A 155 2.01 5.63 -2.84
C PHE A 155 0.54 5.67 -3.30
N ILE A 156 0.23 5.17 -4.49
CA ILE A 156 -1.14 5.05 -5.00
C ILE A 156 -1.97 4.14 -4.08
N LEU A 157 -1.42 3.01 -3.66
CA LEU A 157 -2.07 2.09 -2.73
C LEU A 157 -2.31 2.73 -1.36
N SER A 158 -1.38 3.55 -0.89
CA SER A 158 -1.49 4.32 0.35
C SER A 158 -2.63 5.35 0.26
N PHE A 159 -2.76 6.00 -0.89
CA PHE A 159 -3.87 6.92 -1.16
C PHE A 159 -5.22 6.19 -1.15
N LEU A 160 -5.32 5.01 -1.77
CA LEU A 160 -6.53 4.18 -1.71
C LEU A 160 -6.87 3.77 -0.27
N LEU A 161 -5.87 3.38 0.53
CA LEU A 161 -6.07 3.09 1.95
C LEU A 161 -6.64 4.32 2.69
N LEU A 162 -6.08 5.50 2.43
CA LEU A 162 -6.56 6.74 3.04
C LEU A 162 -8.02 7.04 2.65
N MET A 163 -8.41 6.81 1.39
CA MET A 163 -9.80 6.95 0.95
C MET A 163 -10.73 5.97 1.67
N ILE A 164 -10.34 4.69 1.79
CA ILE A 164 -11.11 3.68 2.54
C ILE A 164 -11.22 4.10 4.02
N ALA A 165 -10.12 4.57 4.62
CA ALA A 165 -10.09 5.05 5.99
C ALA A 165 -10.98 6.30 6.18
N PHE A 166 -11.05 7.20 5.20
CA PHE A 166 -11.94 8.35 5.21
C PHE A 166 -13.41 7.92 5.24
N PHE A 167 -13.83 7.01 4.35
CA PHE A 167 -15.19 6.47 4.39
C PHE A 167 -15.48 5.74 5.70
N ALA A 168 -14.54 4.93 6.18
CA ALA A 168 -14.64 4.27 7.48
C ALA A 168 -14.88 5.28 8.62
N LEU A 169 -14.19 6.42 8.60
CA LEU A 169 -14.36 7.49 9.58
C LEU A 169 -15.79 8.06 9.53
N VAL A 170 -16.31 8.36 8.33
CA VAL A 170 -17.69 8.85 8.15
C VAL A 170 -18.70 7.84 8.71
N PHE A 171 -18.56 6.56 8.38
CA PHE A 171 -19.45 5.50 8.89
C PHE A 171 -19.36 5.33 10.41
N LEU A 172 -18.16 5.37 10.99
CA LEU A 172 -17.97 5.29 12.43
C LEU A 172 -18.60 6.49 13.15
N GLN A 173 -18.43 7.71 12.63
CA GLN A 173 -19.07 8.91 13.16
C GLN A 173 -20.60 8.83 13.10
N MET A 174 -21.16 8.41 11.96
CA MET A 174 -22.61 8.24 11.81
C MET A 174 -23.16 7.20 12.80
N ARG A 175 -22.46 6.07 12.97
CA ARG A 175 -22.86 5.01 13.90
C ARG A 175 -22.81 5.50 15.35
N ASP A 176 -21.74 6.18 15.74
CA ASP A 176 -21.55 6.63 17.12
C ASP A 176 -22.57 7.75 17.45
N ARG A 177 -22.92 8.61 16.48
CA ARG A 177 -24.05 9.55 16.61
C ARG A 177 -25.39 8.84 16.79
N ARG A 178 -25.69 7.83 15.96
CA ARG A 178 -26.94 7.04 16.08
C ARG A 178 -27.06 6.36 17.45
N ARG A 179 -25.95 5.84 18.00
CA ARG A 179 -25.92 5.24 19.34
C ARG A 179 -26.19 6.26 20.44
N ALA A 180 -25.60 7.46 20.35
CA ALA A 180 -25.86 8.53 21.30
C ALA A 180 -27.35 8.95 21.31
N PHE A 181 -27.98 9.05 20.13
CA PHE A 181 -29.42 9.32 20.04
C PHE A 181 -30.27 8.18 20.61
N ALA A 182 -29.89 6.91 20.41
CA ALA A 182 -30.63 5.78 20.97
C ALA A 182 -30.59 5.74 22.51
N ILE A 183 -29.45 6.11 23.12
CA ILE A 183 -29.29 6.16 24.58
C ILE A 183 -30.04 7.37 25.17
N GLY A 184 -29.99 8.53 24.50
CA GLY A 184 -30.71 9.74 24.94
C GLY A 184 -32.24 9.69 24.82
N VAL A 185 -32.79 8.66 24.18
CA VAL A 185 -34.24 8.44 24.02
C VAL A 185 -34.73 7.27 24.89
N SER A 186 -33.86 6.71 25.75
CA SER A 186 -34.25 5.71 26.76
C SER A 186 -34.94 6.43 27.93
N PRO A 187 -36.25 6.21 28.20
CA PRO A 187 -36.93 6.78 29.37
C PRO A 187 -36.41 6.20 30.69
#